data_AF-A0A663BP79-F1
#
_entry.id   AF-A0A663BP79-F1
#
_cell.length_a   1.000
_cell.length_b   1.000
_cell.length_c   1.000
_cell.angle_alpha   90.00
_cell.angle_beta   90.00
_cell.angle_gamma   90.00
#
_symmetry.space_group_name_H-M   'P 1'
#
loop_
_entity.id
_entity.type
_entity.pdbx_description
1 polymer ?
#
loop_
_entity_poly.entity_id
_entity_poly.type
_entity_poly.pdbx_seq_one_letter_code
_entity_poly.pdbx_strand_id
1 'polypeptide(L)' 'MTSLETTENLLTFYQFPHYIWSSIYSTNLIESLNKEIKRQSKKEGGFSK' A
#
# COMPACT_ATOMS: atom_id res chain seq x y z
N MET A 1 19.46 11.55 -17.60
CA MET A 1 19.52 10.76 -16.35
C MET A 1 18.16 10.87 -15.66
N THR A 2 17.26 9.93 -15.97
CA THR A 2 15.82 9.98 -15.68
C THR A 2 15.50 9.23 -14.39
N SER A 3 15.67 9.87 -13.23
CA SER A 3 15.20 9.32 -11.94
C SER A 3 14.40 10.31 -11.10
N LEU A 4 14.27 11.57 -11.53
CA LEU A 4 13.55 12.62 -10.82
C LEU A 4 12.07 12.74 -11.25
N GLU A 5 11.71 12.15 -12.39
CA GLU A 5 10.33 12.12 -12.92
C GLU A 5 9.37 11.29 -12.05
N THR A 6 9.88 10.32 -11.28
CA THR A 6 9.04 9.40 -10.49
C THR A 6 8.61 9.98 -9.14
N THR A 7 9.19 11.12 -8.72
CA THR A 7 8.97 11.68 -7.38
C THR A 7 7.93 12.80 -7.31
N GLU A 8 7.28 13.14 -8.43
CA GLU A 8 6.30 14.24 -8.50
C GLU A 8 5.20 14.13 -7.43
N ASN A 9 4.80 12.89 -7.09
CA ASN A 9 3.73 12.64 -6.14
C ASN A 9 4.19 12.39 -4.70
N LEU A 10 5.50 12.35 -4.43
CA LEU A 10 6.04 11.91 -3.13
C LEU A 10 5.66 12.86 -1.99
N LEU A 11 5.51 14.16 -2.28
CA LEU A 11 5.22 15.19 -1.28
C LEU A 11 3.75 15.64 -1.30
N THR A 12 2.91 15.03 -2.12
CA THR A 12 1.47 15.39 -2.21
C THR A 12 0.74 15.18 -0.88
N PHE A 13 1.23 14.28 -0.02
CA PHE A 13 0.58 13.99 1.26
C PHE A 13 0.55 15.19 2.22
N TYR A 14 1.44 16.18 2.06
CA TYR A 14 1.43 17.42 2.85
C TYR A 14 0.17 18.26 2.62
N GLN A 15 -0.58 18.01 1.53
CA GLN A 15 -1.86 18.66 1.25
C GLN A 15 -2.98 18.15 2.15
N PHE A 16 -2.79 17.02 2.84
CA PHE A 16 -3.77 16.47 3.75
C PHE A 16 -3.50 16.85 5.23
N PRO A 17 -4.52 16.79 6.10
CA PRO A 17 -4.36 17.06 7.53
C PRO A 17 -3.34 16.15 8.23
N HIS A 18 -2.58 16.70 9.18
CA HIS A 18 -1.52 15.98 9.89
C HIS A 18 -1.96 14.66 10.53
N TYR A 19 -3.20 14.58 11.02
CA TYR A 19 -3.71 13.37 11.68
C TYR A 19 -3.80 12.16 10.73
N ILE A 20 -3.89 12.36 9.41
CA ILE A 20 -3.93 11.24 8.45
C ILE A 20 -2.55 10.80 7.96
N TRP A 21 -1.49 11.56 8.23
CA TRP A 21 -0.15 11.24 7.75
C TRP A 21 0.34 9.90 8.30
N SER A 22 0.07 9.61 9.57
CA SER A 22 0.39 8.33 10.20
C SER A 22 -0.22 7.14 9.45
N SER A 23 -1.40 7.31 8.87
CA SER A 23 -2.09 6.28 8.08
C SER A 23 -1.56 6.18 6.65
N ILE A 24 -1.16 7.31 6.04
CA ILE A 24 -0.55 7.35 4.70
C ILE A 24 0.86 6.74 4.69
N TYR A 25 1.65 7.03 5.72
CA TYR A 25 3.00 6.48 5.87
C TYR A 25 3.01 5.02 6.31
N SER A 26 1.94 4.54 6.93
CA SER A 26 1.85 3.17 7.40
C SER A 26 1.60 2.21 6.24
N THR A 27 2.35 1.11 6.20
CA THR A 27 2.09 -0.03 5.32
C THR A 27 1.00 -0.96 5.88
N ASN A 28 0.49 -0.70 7.09
CA ASN A 28 -0.41 -1.60 7.82
C ASN A 28 -1.65 -1.99 7.00
N LEU A 29 -2.27 -1.05 6.28
CA LEU A 29 -3.45 -1.31 5.46
C LEU A 29 -3.14 -2.30 4.32
N ILE A 30 -2.07 -2.03 3.58
CA ILE A 30 -1.65 -2.89 2.45
C ILE A 30 -1.18 -4.25 2.97
N GLU A 31 -0.49 -4.29 4.12
CA GLU A 31 -0.07 -5.52 4.76
C GLU A 31 -1.24 -6.36 5.27
N SER A 32 -2.23 -5.76 5.92
CA SER A 32 -3.41 -6.48 6.41
C SER A 32 -4.21 -7.05 5.24
N LEU A 33 -4.37 -6.27 4.16
CA LEU A 33 -5.00 -6.73 2.93
C LEU A 33 -4.22 -7.89 2.30
N ASN A 34 -2.90 -7.77 2.19
CA ASN A 34 -2.06 -8.85 1.67
C ASN A 34 -2.12 -10.12 2.53
N LYS A 35 -2.18 -9.98 3.85
CA LYS A 35 -2.33 -11.11 4.78
C LYS A 35 -3.69 -11.79 4.58
N GLU A 36 -4.75 -11.01 4.42
CA GLU A 36 -6.09 -11.54 4.16
C GLU A 36 -6.18 -12.25 2.81
N ILE A 37 -5.73 -11.63 1.72
CA ILE A 37 -5.69 -12.24 0.38
C ILE A 37 -4.94 -13.57 0.44
N LYS A 38 -3.73 -13.59 1.01
CA LYS A 38 -2.95 -14.84 1.16
C LYS A 38 -3.68 -15.89 2.00
N ARG A 39 -4.40 -15.50 3.04
CA ARG A 39 -5.19 -16.41 3.88
C ARG A 39 -6.35 -17.01 3.10
N GLN A 40 -7.11 -16.19 2.36
CA GLN A 40 -8.24 -16.67 1.57
C GLN A 40 -7.75 -17.57 0.41
N SER A 41 -6.72 -17.17 -0.33
CA SER A 41 -6.14 -17.99 -1.39
C SER A 41 -5.63 -19.34 -0.89
N LYS A 42 -5.10 -19.43 0.34
CA LYS A 42 -4.71 -20.72 0.95
C LYS A 42 -5.92 -21.61 1.30
N LYS A 43 -7.03 -21.02 1.74
CA LYS A 43 -8.26 -21.75 2.07
C LYS A 43 -8.95 -22.29 0.82
N GLU A 44 -8.93 -21.53 -0.28
CA GLU A 44 -9.57 -21.90 -1.54
C GLU A 44 -8.76 -22.90 -2.39
N GLY A 45 -7.61 -23.38 -1.89
CA GLY A 45 -6.77 -24.38 -2.59
C GLY A 45 -5.70 -23.79 -3.53
N GLY A 46 -5.45 -22.48 -3.43
CA GLY A 46 -4.74 -21.72 -4.46
C GLY A 46 -5.62 -21.54 -5.69
N PHE A 47 -5.44 -20.46 -6.44
CA PHE A 47 -5.99 -20.40 -7.80
C PHE A 47 -5.51 -21.67 -8.52
N SER A 48 -6.40 -22.66 -8.66
CA SER A 48 -6.10 -23.86 -9.42
C SER A 48 -5.72 -23.38 -10.81
N LYS A 49 -4.49 -23.72 -11.17
CA LYS A 49 -3.78 -23.35 -12.38
C LYS A 49 -4.65 -23.36 -13.63
#